data_AF-A0A535F5X8-F1
#
_entry.id   AF-A0A535F5X8-F1
#
_cell.length_a   1.000
_cell.length_b   1.000
_cell.length_c   1.000
_cell.angle_alpha   90.00
_cell.angle_beta   90.00
_cell.angle_gamma   90.00
#
_symmetry.space_group_name_H-M   'P 1'
#
loop_
_entity.id
_entity.type
_entity.pdbx_description
1 polymer ?
#
loop_
_entity_poly.entity_id
_entity_poly.type
_entity_poly.pdbx_seq_one_letter_code
_entity_poly.pdbx_strand_id
1 'polypeptide(L)'
;MEKLSPALQTLAHEGAETYREEYDLLYRREAKGPNEIWQADHCLLPIWIRDEDGREGRPWLTVIEDDYSRSIIGYRLSWSAPSSIQTALVLRQASL
;
A
#
# COMPACT_ATOMS: atom_id res chain seq x y z
N MET A 1 -29.40 -15.36 -28.83
CA MET A 1 -28.51 -15.54 -27.66
C MET A 1 -28.08 -14.17 -27.22
N GLU A 2 -28.52 -13.72 -26.05
CA GLU A 2 -28.03 -12.47 -25.47
C GLU A 2 -26.53 -12.60 -25.17
N LYS A 3 -25.74 -11.61 -25.57
CA LYS A 3 -24.33 -11.55 -25.20
C LYS A 3 -24.25 -11.21 -23.71
N LEU A 4 -23.42 -11.94 -22.97
CA LEU A 4 -23.08 -11.62 -21.59
C LEU A 4 -22.53 -10.20 -21.49
N SER A 5 -22.81 -9.50 -20.39
CA SER A 5 -22.27 -8.16 -20.17
C SER A 5 -20.74 -8.19 -20.08
N PRO A 6 -20.04 -7.10 -20.47
CA PRO A 6 -18.58 -7.02 -20.34
C PRO A 6 -18.11 -7.33 -18.92
N ALA A 7 -18.81 -6.83 -17.91
CA ALA A 7 -18.52 -7.11 -16.50
C ALA A 7 -18.54 -8.61 -16.16
N LEU A 8 -19.54 -9.36 -16.65
CA LEU A 8 -19.60 -10.82 -16.42
C LEU A 8 -18.52 -11.57 -17.22
N GLN A 9 -18.12 -11.05 -18.38
CA GLN A 9 -17.01 -11.62 -19.15
C GLN A 9 -15.67 -11.41 -18.43
N THR A 10 -15.40 -10.22 -17.90
CA THR A 10 -14.21 -9.93 -17.08
C THR A 10 -14.18 -10.81 -15.83
N LEU A 11 -15.31 -10.94 -15.12
CA LEU A 11 -15.39 -11.83 -13.95
C LEU A 11 -15.06 -13.29 -14.32
N ALA A 12 -15.55 -13.77 -15.47
CA ALA A 12 -15.36 -15.15 -15.91
C ALA A 12 -13.95 -15.44 -16.45
N HIS A 13 -13.34 -14.48 -17.14
CA HIS A 13 -12.07 -14.68 -17.85
C HIS A 13 -10.84 -14.16 -17.10
N GLU A 14 -10.99 -13.08 -16.34
CA GLU A 14 -9.88 -12.35 -15.68
C GLU A 14 -9.96 -12.46 -14.16
N GLY A 15 -11.14 -12.77 -13.62
CA GLY A 15 -11.35 -13.13 -12.22
C GLY A 15 -11.90 -12.00 -11.37
N ALA A 16 -12.15 -12.32 -10.09
CA ALA A 16 -12.87 -11.45 -9.17
C ALA A 16 -12.05 -10.24 -8.69
N GLU A 17 -10.73 -10.24 -8.83
CA GLU A 17 -9.88 -9.09 -8.48
C GLU A 17 -10.00 -8.00 -9.54
N THR A 18 -9.66 -8.31 -10.78
CA THR A 18 -9.80 -7.40 -11.94
C THR A 18 -11.23 -6.91 -12.11
N TYR A 19 -12.23 -7.78 -11.92
CA TYR A 19 -13.63 -7.36 -11.93
C TYR A 19 -13.93 -6.27 -10.89
N ARG A 20 -13.44 -6.44 -9.66
CA ARG A 20 -13.70 -5.47 -8.58
C ARG A 20 -12.98 -4.14 -8.82
N GLU A 21 -11.83 -4.16 -9.46
CA GLU A 21 -11.10 -2.94 -9.82
C GLU A 21 -11.80 -2.14 -10.92
N GLU A 22 -12.36 -2.84 -11.92
CA GLU A 22 -12.95 -2.20 -13.09
C GLU A 22 -14.45 -1.88 -12.97
N TYR A 23 -15.22 -2.74 -12.29
CA TYR A 23 -16.68 -2.69 -12.31
C TYR A 23 -17.33 -2.48 -10.94
N ASP A 24 -16.66 -2.80 -9.83
CA ASP A 24 -17.18 -2.41 -8.51
C ASP A 24 -16.99 -0.91 -8.29
N LEU A 25 -17.94 -0.31 -7.57
CA LEU A 25 -17.86 1.07 -7.13
C LEU A 25 -16.76 1.19 -6.06
N LEU A 26 -15.52 1.40 -6.49
CA LEU A 26 -14.42 1.81 -5.62
C LEU A 26 -14.64 3.27 -5.22
N TYR A 27 -15.25 3.50 -4.06
CA TYR A 27 -15.31 4.84 -3.48
C TYR A 27 -13.92 5.26 -3.00
N ARG A 28 -13.18 5.94 -3.88
CA ARG A 28 -11.89 6.52 -3.56
C ARG A 28 -12.08 7.80 -2.78
N ARG A 29 -11.47 7.88 -1.59
CA ARG A 29 -11.32 9.14 -0.85
C ARG A 29 -10.05 9.80 -1.33
N GLU A 30 -10.18 11.02 -1.82
CA GLU A 30 -9.06 11.83 -2.31
C GLU A 30 -8.93 13.08 -1.45
N ALA A 31 -7.70 13.40 -1.05
CA ALA A 31 -7.38 14.64 -0.36
C ALA A 31 -7.57 15.84 -1.31
N LYS A 32 -8.11 16.95 -0.79
CA LYS A 32 -8.25 18.22 -1.52
C LYS A 32 -7.06 19.15 -1.30
N GLY A 33 -6.22 18.87 -0.30
CA GLY A 33 -4.97 19.56 -0.07
C GLY A 33 -3.93 18.73 0.69
N PRO A 34 -2.69 19.22 0.78
CA PRO A 34 -1.62 18.55 1.52
C PRO A 34 -1.99 18.33 2.98
N ASN A 35 -1.59 17.18 3.54
CA ASN A 35 -1.80 16.77 4.92
C ASN A 35 -3.26 16.59 5.36
N GLU A 36 -4.21 16.50 4.42
CA GLU A 36 -5.61 16.19 4.74
C GLU A 36 -5.83 14.68 4.97
N ILE A 37 -5.17 13.84 4.16
CA ILE A 37 -5.23 12.38 4.28
C ILE A 37 -3.83 11.82 4.12
N TRP A 38 -3.40 11.02 5.10
CA TRP A 38 -2.18 10.23 5.01
C TRP A 38 -2.53 8.76 4.89
N GLN A 39 -1.83 8.07 3.99
CA GLN A 39 -1.96 6.64 3.76
C GLN A 39 -0.75 5.92 4.34
N ALA A 40 -1.01 4.81 5.03
CA ALA A 40 0.03 3.92 5.53
C ALA A 40 0.02 2.64 4.71
N ASP A 41 1.16 2.28 4.15
CA ASP A 41 1.31 1.02 3.42
C ASP A 41 2.56 0.25 3.86
N HIS A 42 2.52 -1.05 3.64
CA HIS A 42 3.56 -1.98 4.06
C HIS A 42 3.86 -3.02 2.99
N CYS A 43 5.15 -3.19 2.66
CA CYS A 43 5.57 -4.15 1.64
C CYS A 43 6.83 -4.92 2.07
N LEU A 44 6.84 -6.24 1.87
CA LEU A 44 8.04 -7.05 1.99
C LEU A 44 8.91 -6.83 0.75
N LEU A 45 10.00 -6.09 0.90
CA LEU A 45 10.79 -5.69 -0.26
C LEU A 45 11.40 -6.90 -0.97
N PRO A 46 11.38 -6.96 -2.31
CA PRO A 46 11.96 -8.05 -3.09
C PRO A 46 13.50 -7.93 -3.23
N ILE A 47 14.17 -7.38 -2.21
CA ILE A 47 15.63 -7.24 -2.16
C ILE A 47 16.16 -7.88 -0.88
N TRP A 48 17.32 -8.53 -0.98
CA TRP A 48 18.05 -9.05 0.17
C TRP A 48 18.99 -7.98 0.72
N ILE A 49 18.97 -7.81 2.03
CA ILE A 49 19.84 -6.89 2.76
C ILE A 49 20.61 -7.70 3.80
N ARG A 50 21.87 -7.31 4.02
CA ARG A 50 22.68 -7.74 5.17
C ARG A 50 22.94 -6.51 6.04
N ASP A 51 22.65 -6.57 7.33
CA ASP A 51 22.99 -5.48 8.28
C ASP A 51 24.39 -5.65 8.90
N GLU A 52 24.76 -4.69 9.75
CA GLU A 52 26.08 -4.63 10.42
C GLU A 52 26.30 -5.79 11.40
N ASP A 53 25.22 -6.36 11.96
CA ASP A 53 25.25 -7.52 12.85
C ASP A 53 25.31 -8.85 12.06
N GLY A 54 25.34 -8.79 10.73
CA GLY A 54 25.39 -9.95 9.84
C GLY A 54 24.05 -10.62 9.62
N ARG A 55 22.93 -10.01 10.03
CA ARG A 55 21.59 -10.54 9.76
C ARG A 55 21.27 -10.34 8.29
N GLU A 56 20.75 -11.39 7.67
CA GLU A 56 20.33 -11.39 6.27
C GLU A 56 18.84 -11.65 6.14
N GLY A 57 18.22 -10.94 5.21
CA GLY A 57 16.81 -11.14 4.93
C GLY A 57 16.25 -10.13 3.95
N ARG A 58 14.96 -10.30 3.66
CA ARG A 58 14.13 -9.28 3.03
C ARG A 58 13.48 -8.44 4.12
N PRO A 59 13.72 -7.13 4.18
CA PRO A 59 13.06 -6.29 5.17
C PRO A 59 11.63 -5.95 4.74
N TRP A 60 10.78 -5.69 5.72
CA TRP A 60 9.52 -4.98 5.55
C TRP A 60 9.77 -3.48 5.47
N LEU A 61 9.25 -2.84 4.43
CA LEU A 61 9.13 -1.40 4.33
C LEU A 61 7.75 -0.99 4.85
N THR A 62 7.73 0.02 5.71
CA THR A 62 6.52 0.78 6.07
C THR A 62 6.69 2.20 5.58
N VAL A 63 5.67 2.75 4.91
CA VAL A 63 5.65 4.13 4.43
C VAL A 63 4.40 4.85 4.92
N ILE A 64 4.56 6.16 5.18
CA ILE A 64 3.45 7.10 5.31
C ILE A 64 3.54 8.06 4.13
N GLU A 65 2.51 8.06 3.29
CA GLU A 65 2.39 8.89 2.09
C GLU A 65 1.29 9.95 2.29
N ASP A 66 1.56 11.18 1.87
CA ASP A 66 0.53 12.20 1.72
C ASP A 66 -0.28 11.98 0.44
N ASP A 67 -1.59 11.77 0.56
CA ASP A 67 -2.44 11.39 -0.58
C ASP A 67 -2.54 12.49 -1.65
N TYR A 68 -2.44 13.76 -1.26
CA TYR A 68 -2.52 14.88 -2.20
C TYR A 68 -1.23 15.04 -3.02
N SER A 69 -0.08 15.15 -2.34
CA SER A 69 1.20 15.43 -2.99
C SER A 69 1.95 14.18 -3.47
N ARG A 70 1.53 12.98 -3.02
CA ARG A 70 2.23 11.70 -3.22
C ARG A 70 3.64 11.67 -2.61
N SER A 71 3.92 12.57 -1.68
CA SER A 71 5.20 12.64 -0.99
C SER A 71 5.26 11.58 0.12
N ILE A 72 6.40 10.89 0.23
CA ILE A 72 6.68 10.01 1.37
C ILE A 72 7.11 10.89 2.55
N ILE A 73 6.26 10.99 3.56
CA ILE A 73 6.49 11.85 4.73
C ILE A 73 7.26 11.09 5.81
N GLY A 74 7.12 9.76 5.86
CA GLY A 74 7.90 8.91 6.77
C GLY A 74 8.08 7.51 6.21
N TYR A 75 9.18 6.85 6.59
CA TYR A 75 9.40 5.45 6.23
C TYR A 75 10.25 4.71 7.25
N ARG A 76 10.12 3.39 7.31
CA ARG A 76 10.98 2.53 8.13
C ARG A 76 11.17 1.16 7.50
N LEU A 77 12.41 0.67 7.56
CA LEU A 77 12.75 -0.72 7.31
C LEU A 77 12.75 -1.52 8.62
N SER A 78 12.19 -2.72 8.59
CA SER A 78 12.22 -3.62 9.74
C SER A 78 12.33 -5.08 9.32
N TRP A 79 12.98 -5.88 10.16
CA TRP A 79 13.01 -7.32 10.01
C TRP A 79 11.74 -8.03 10.49
N SER A 80 10.86 -7.33 11.20
CA SER A 80 9.60 -7.87 11.70
C SER A 80 8.45 -7.46 10.81
N ALA A 81 7.42 -8.31 10.72
CA ALA A 81 6.19 -8.01 10.00
C ALA A 81 5.54 -6.70 10.49
N PRO A 82 4.71 -6.05 9.65
CA PRO A 82 4.02 -4.82 9.99
C PRO A 82 3.24 -4.94 11.30
N SER A 83 3.30 -3.89 12.11
CA SER A 83 2.55 -3.79 13.36
C SER A 83 2.15 -2.34 13.63
N SER A 84 1.12 -2.16 14.47
CA SER A 84 0.67 -0.82 14.90
C SER A 84 1.80 0.00 15.53
N ILE A 85 2.73 -0.64 16.24
CA ILE A 85 3.91 0.00 16.81
C ILE A 85 4.82 0.54 15.71
N GLN A 86 5.09 -0.25 14.66
CA GLN A 86 5.89 0.22 13.53
C GLN A 86 5.20 1.40 12.82
N THR A 87 3.90 1.30 12.54
CA THR A 87 3.13 2.39 11.93
C THR A 87 3.17 3.66 12.79
N ALA A 88 2.99 3.55 14.10
CA ALA A 88 3.06 4.68 15.03
C ALA A 88 4.45 5.35 15.06
N LEU A 89 5.52 4.56 14.97
CA LEU A 89 6.88 5.10 14.89
C LEU A 89 7.13 5.87 13.59
N VAL A 90 6.61 5.37 12.46
CA VAL A 90 6.72 6.07 11.18
C VAL A 90 5.85 7.33 11.15
N LEU A 91 4.63 7.27 11.69
CA LEU A 91 3.78 8.45 11.86
C LEU A 91 4.45 9.53 12.72
N ARG A 92 5.11 9.13 13.82
CA ARG A 92 5.89 10.05 14.64
C ARG A 92 7.02 10.71 13.85
N GLN A 93 7.74 9.94 13.02
CA GLN A 93 8.78 10.49 12.14
C GLN A 93 8.20 11.46 11.11
N ALA A 94 7.03 11.15 10.55
CA ALA A 94 6.35 11.98 9.55
C ALA A 94 5.85 13.33 10.09
N SER A 95 5.71 13.46 11.41
CA SER A 95 5.22 14.68 12.06
C SER A 95 6.35 15.62 12.54
N LEU A 96 7.61 15.30 12.24
CA LEU A 96 8.80 16.09 12.57
C LEU A 96 9.22 16.95 11.37
#